data_AF-A0A7S0MIG4-F1
#
_entry.id   AF-A0A7S0MIG4-F1
#
_cell.length_a   1.000
_cell.length_b   1.000
_cell.length_c   1.000
_cell.angle_alpha   90.00
_cell.angle_beta   90.00
_cell.angle_gamma   90.00
#
_symmetry.space_group_name_H-M   'P 1'
#
loop_
_entity.id
_entity.type
_entity.pdbx_description
1 polymer ?
#
loop_
_entity_poly.entity_id
_entity_poly.type
_entity_poly.pdbx_seq_one_letter_code
_entity_poly.pdbx_strand_id
1 'polypeptide(L)'
;FRGGGDFVRAFGSAGRHEANDAGEPCFQGPFDCAVSGGAVFVADEGNHRVQVATREGRFVRSLGAVGSGLGEFVRPRGVVSAPGGLVLVSDRENLRVQALYPLPTGEGEPPTLGWRRVRG
;
A
#
# COMPACT_ATOMS: atom_id res chain seq x y z
N PHE A 1 -12.79 15.40 3.25
CA PHE A 1 -13.75 16.36 3.81
C PHE A 1 -15.14 15.74 3.78
N ARG A 2 -16.04 16.07 4.73
CA ARG A 2 -17.46 15.71 4.62
C ARG A 2 -18.11 16.51 3.49
N GLY A 3 -19.35 16.19 3.10
CA GLY A 3 -20.06 16.88 2.03
C GLY A 3 -20.16 18.42 2.19
N GLY A 4 -19.99 18.93 3.42
CA GLY A 4 -19.93 20.37 3.72
C GLY A 4 -18.53 20.99 3.76
N GLY A 5 -17.46 20.26 3.43
CA GLY A 5 -16.10 20.78 3.52
C GLY A 5 -15.45 20.66 4.90
N ASP A 6 -16.06 19.94 5.84
CA ASP A 6 -15.45 19.68 7.16
C ASP A 6 -14.30 18.68 7.03
N PHE A 7 -13.15 19.03 7.60
CA PHE A 7 -12.02 18.12 7.71
C PHE A 7 -12.43 16.89 8.54
N VAL A 8 -12.05 15.70 8.09
CA VAL A 8 -12.42 14.44 8.76
C VAL A 8 -11.29 13.95 9.66
N ARG A 9 -10.09 13.75 9.09
CA ARG A 9 -8.94 13.14 9.74
C ARG A 9 -7.69 13.30 8.88
N ALA A 10 -6.54 13.31 9.55
CA ALA A 10 -5.24 12.94 9.00
C ALA A 10 -4.63 11.86 9.90
N PHE A 11 -3.75 11.03 9.36
CA PHE A 11 -3.03 10.01 10.12
C PHE A 11 -1.63 9.83 9.55
N GLY A 12 -0.74 9.32 10.40
CA GLY A 12 0.64 9.00 10.05
C GLY A 12 1.64 10.04 10.52
N SER A 13 2.89 9.61 10.65
CA SER A 13 4.01 10.43 11.10
C SER A 13 5.23 10.29 10.20
N ALA A 14 6.18 11.22 10.25
CA ALA A 14 7.43 11.07 9.52
C ALA A 14 8.28 9.94 10.12
N GLY A 15 8.86 9.08 9.29
CA GLY A 15 9.79 8.04 9.75
C GLY A 15 10.00 6.90 8.77
N ARG A 16 10.99 6.05 9.09
CA ARG A 16 11.32 4.84 8.32
C ARG A 16 10.75 3.55 8.90
N HIS A 17 10.38 3.58 10.19
CA HIS A 17 9.74 2.46 10.88
C HIS A 17 8.36 2.16 10.28
N GLU A 18 7.76 1.01 10.55
CA GLU A 18 6.45 0.67 10.00
C GLU A 18 5.32 1.50 10.63
N ALA A 19 5.29 1.55 11.97
CA ALA A 19 4.34 2.33 12.74
C ALA A 19 5.01 3.07 13.90
N ASN A 20 4.35 4.11 14.42
CA ASN A 20 4.72 4.78 15.67
C ASN A 20 4.06 4.11 16.89
N ASP A 21 4.32 4.63 18.10
CA ASP A 21 3.76 4.10 19.35
C ASP A 21 2.23 4.16 19.42
N ALA A 22 1.60 5.03 18.61
CA ALA A 22 0.16 5.11 18.46
C ALA A 22 -0.39 4.13 17.41
N GLY A 23 0.44 3.31 16.78
CA GLY A 23 0.06 2.35 15.74
C GLY A 23 -0.38 3.00 14.43
N GLU A 24 0.04 4.25 14.17
CA GLU A 24 -0.15 4.90 12.87
C GLU A 24 1.07 4.65 11.97
N PRO A 25 0.88 4.55 10.63
CA PRO A 25 1.97 4.32 9.71
C PRO A 25 2.97 5.48 9.71
N CYS A 26 4.27 5.15 9.70
CA CYS A 26 5.32 6.15 9.47
C CYS A 26 5.66 6.22 7.97
N PHE A 27 5.84 7.43 7.45
CA PHE A 27 6.09 7.67 6.02
C PHE A 27 7.38 8.48 5.80
N GLN A 28 8.01 8.26 4.65
CA GLN A 28 9.00 9.15 4.06
C GLN A 28 8.59 9.48 2.62
N GLY A 29 7.82 10.54 2.45
CA GLY A 29 7.29 10.94 1.14
C GLY A 29 6.16 10.01 0.66
N PRO A 30 5.01 9.99 1.36
CA PRO A 30 3.83 9.33 0.84
C PRO A 30 3.39 10.04 -0.45
N PHE A 31 3.42 9.33 -1.57
CA PHE A 31 3.24 9.93 -2.91
C PHE A 31 1.80 9.82 -3.41
N ASP A 32 1.21 8.63 -3.29
CA ASP A 32 -0.14 8.33 -3.75
C ASP A 32 -0.83 7.33 -2.82
N CYS A 33 -2.16 7.25 -2.90
CA CYS A 33 -2.94 6.25 -2.16
C CYS A 33 -4.17 5.74 -2.91
N ALA A 34 -4.55 4.50 -2.60
CA ALA A 34 -5.76 3.86 -3.10
C ALA A 34 -6.51 3.15 -1.97
N VAL A 35 -7.79 2.87 -2.19
CA VAL A 35 -8.63 2.14 -1.22
C VAL A 35 -9.16 0.86 -1.87
N SER A 36 -8.92 -0.29 -1.24
CA SER A 36 -9.45 -1.58 -1.68
C SER A 36 -9.74 -2.50 -0.49
N GLY A 37 -10.85 -3.23 -0.54
CA GLY A 37 -11.23 -4.20 0.50
C GLY A 37 -11.28 -3.65 1.93
N GLY A 38 -11.61 -2.37 2.10
CA GLY A 38 -11.65 -1.74 3.43
C GLY A 38 -10.29 -1.27 3.96
N ALA A 39 -9.20 -1.43 3.20
CA ALA A 39 -7.87 -0.94 3.54
C ALA A 39 -7.46 0.24 2.65
N VAL A 40 -6.53 1.06 3.16
CA VAL A 40 -5.85 2.14 2.45
C VAL A 40 -4.43 1.67 2.13
N PHE A 41 -4.04 1.76 0.87
CA PHE A 41 -2.71 1.46 0.37
C PHE A 41 -2.02 2.78 0.04
N VAL A 42 -0.81 2.99 0.58
CA VAL A 42 -0.06 4.24 0.38
C VAL A 42 1.32 3.91 -0.16
N ALA A 43 1.68 4.47 -1.32
CA ALA A 43 3.05 4.39 -1.83
C ALA A 43 3.94 5.31 -1.00
N ASP A 44 4.83 4.69 -0.22
CA ASP A 44 5.77 5.36 0.67
C ASP A 44 7.12 5.45 -0.06
N GLU A 45 7.25 6.45 -0.93
CA GLU A 45 8.28 6.53 -1.97
C GLU A 45 9.69 6.42 -1.39
N GLY A 46 9.99 7.19 -0.36
CA GLY A 46 11.32 7.26 0.25
C GLY A 46 11.67 6.03 1.10
N ASN A 47 10.67 5.27 1.54
CA ASN A 47 10.89 4.00 2.23
C ASN A 47 10.81 2.78 1.30
N HIS A 48 10.66 2.98 -0.01
CA HIS A 48 10.69 1.91 -1.02
C HIS A 48 9.67 0.79 -0.74
N ARG A 49 8.46 1.15 -0.29
CA ARG A 49 7.43 0.20 0.11
C ARG A 49 6.02 0.73 -0.17
N VAL A 50 5.03 -0.14 -0.04
CA VAL A 50 3.62 0.27 0.07
C VAL A 50 3.12 -0.04 1.48
N GLN A 51 2.66 0.98 2.21
CA GLN A 51 2.05 0.82 3.53
C GLN A 51 0.57 0.46 3.37
N VAL A 52 0.08 -0.49 4.17
CA VAL A 52 -1.33 -0.84 4.28
C VAL A 52 -1.86 -0.39 5.64
N ALA A 53 -2.93 0.39 5.63
CA ALA A 53 -3.60 0.89 6.82
C ALA A 53 -5.10 0.61 6.78
N THR A 54 -5.75 0.64 7.94
CA THR A 54 -7.22 0.68 8.02
C THR A 54 -7.74 2.05 7.56
N ARG A 55 -9.04 2.16 7.29
CA ARG A 55 -9.68 3.46 6.95
C ARG A 55 -9.58 4.48 8.08
N GLU A 56 -9.36 4.02 9.31
CA GLU A 56 -9.18 4.84 10.50
C GLU A 56 -7.73 5.32 10.65
N GLY A 57 -6.81 4.87 9.80
CA GLY A 57 -5.41 5.29 9.79
C GLY A 57 -4.48 4.43 10.64
N ARG A 58 -4.92 3.24 11.08
CA ARG A 58 -4.07 2.31 11.83
C ARG A 58 -3.24 1.46 10.88
N PHE A 59 -1.95 1.34 11.14
CA PHE A 59 -1.06 0.47 10.36
C PHE A 59 -1.52 -0.99 10.46
N VAL A 60 -1.44 -1.71 9.34
CA VAL A 60 -1.78 -3.13 9.23
C VAL A 60 -0.55 -3.94 8.86
N ARG A 61 0.13 -3.59 7.77
CA ARG A 61 1.38 -4.21 7.30
C ARG A 61 2.05 -3.35 6.22
N SER A 62 3.31 -3.62 5.95
CA SER A 62 4.00 -3.14 4.75
C SER A 62 3.98 -4.21 3.64
N LEU A 63 4.06 -3.76 2.39
CA LEU A 63 4.25 -4.61 1.21
C LEU A 63 5.57 -4.25 0.55
N GLY A 64 6.37 -5.29 0.32
CA GLY A 64 7.65 -5.23 -0.36
C GLY A 64 8.81 -4.77 0.50
N ALA A 65 9.99 -4.86 -0.09
CA ALA A 65 11.25 -4.39 0.44
C ALA A 65 12.01 -3.63 -0.67
N VAL A 66 13.06 -2.91 -0.30
CA VAL A 66 13.91 -2.25 -1.30
C VAL A 66 14.58 -3.30 -2.19
N GLY A 67 14.45 -3.15 -3.51
CA GLY A 67 15.09 -4.05 -4.47
C GLY A 67 14.39 -4.13 -5.83
N SER A 68 14.92 -4.95 -6.73
CA SER A 68 14.46 -5.10 -8.11
C SER A 68 13.73 -6.42 -8.38
N GLY A 69 13.65 -7.32 -7.41
CA GLY A 69 12.91 -8.59 -7.48
C GLY A 69 11.40 -8.40 -7.50
N LEU A 70 10.65 -9.46 -7.83
CA LEU A 70 9.18 -9.40 -7.79
C LEU A 70 8.71 -9.19 -6.35
N GLY A 71 7.81 -8.23 -6.16
CA GLY A 71 7.35 -7.80 -4.83
C GLY A 71 8.29 -6.83 -4.11
N GLU A 72 9.49 -6.57 -4.63
CA GLU A 72 10.38 -5.51 -4.16
C GLU A 72 10.12 -4.21 -4.93
N PHE A 73 10.40 -3.06 -4.33
CA PHE A 73 10.18 -1.75 -4.93
C PHE A 73 11.41 -0.86 -4.85
N VAL A 74 11.51 0.08 -5.79
CA VAL A 74 12.41 1.23 -5.69
C VAL A 74 11.64 2.50 -6.05
N ARG A 75 11.36 3.32 -5.03
CA ARG A 75 10.58 4.56 -5.11
C ARG A 75 9.21 4.36 -5.77
N PRO A 76 8.33 3.50 -5.21
CA PRO A 76 6.98 3.35 -5.74
C PRO A 76 6.25 4.69 -5.67
N ARG A 77 5.42 4.98 -6.67
CA ARG A 77 4.69 6.26 -6.76
C ARG A 77 3.18 6.09 -6.88
N GLY A 78 2.68 5.82 -8.08
CA GLY A 78 1.25 5.63 -8.31
C GLY A 78 0.75 4.32 -7.71
N VAL A 79 -0.41 4.36 -7.06
CA VAL A 79 -1.14 3.20 -6.57
C VAL A 79 -2.57 3.30 -7.06
N VAL A 80 -3.04 2.28 -7.77
CA VAL A 80 -4.45 2.16 -8.16
C VAL A 80 -4.99 0.81 -7.77
N SER A 81 -6.30 0.74 -7.56
CA SER A 81 -6.97 -0.51 -7.24
C SER A 81 -8.14 -0.77 -8.17
N ALA A 82 -8.45 -2.05 -8.39
CA ALA A 82 -9.56 -2.49 -9.21
C ALA A 82 -10.46 -3.47 -8.42
N PRO A 83 -11.71 -3.71 -8.88
CA PRO A 83 -12.57 -4.74 -8.32
C PRO A 83 -11.86 -6.11 -8.24
N GLY A 84 -12.22 -6.92 -7.24
CA GLY A 84 -11.57 -8.21 -6.99
C GLY A 84 -10.26 -8.12 -6.21
N GLY A 85 -9.91 -6.94 -5.68
CA GLY A 85 -8.78 -6.78 -4.77
C GLY A 85 -7.43 -6.58 -5.46
N LEU A 86 -7.39 -6.42 -6.78
CA LEU A 86 -6.18 -6.08 -7.52
C LEU A 86 -5.68 -4.68 -7.12
N VAL A 87 -4.38 -4.58 -6.84
CA VAL A 87 -3.66 -3.33 -6.62
C VAL A 87 -2.49 -3.27 -7.60
N LEU A 88 -2.40 -2.18 -8.37
CA LEU A 88 -1.28 -1.90 -9.26
C LEU A 88 -0.41 -0.80 -8.65
N VAL A 89 0.90 -1.01 -8.66
CA VAL A 89 1.88 -0.06 -8.11
C VAL A 89 2.90 0.27 -9.19
N SER A 90 3.07 1.56 -9.50
CA SER A 90 4.15 1.98 -10.39
C SER A 90 5.46 2.00 -9.60
N ASP A 91 6.38 1.13 -9.98
CA ASP A 91 7.69 0.94 -9.36
C ASP A 91 8.72 1.73 -10.16
N ARG A 92 8.88 3.01 -9.79
CA ARG A 92 9.42 4.06 -10.66
C ARG A 92 10.84 3.76 -11.13
N GLU A 93 11.76 3.48 -10.22
CA GLU A 93 13.17 3.31 -10.61
C GLU A 93 13.45 1.92 -11.20
N ASN A 94 12.58 0.95 -10.92
CA ASN A 94 12.61 -0.35 -11.61
C ASN A 94 11.90 -0.31 -12.98
N LEU A 95 11.38 0.85 -13.40
CA LEU A 95 10.75 1.09 -14.71
C LEU A 95 9.63 0.09 -15.06
N ARG A 96 8.82 -0.29 -14.07
CA ARG A 96 7.76 -1.29 -14.23
C ARG A 96 6.50 -0.94 -13.44
N VAL A 97 5.44 -1.68 -13.71
CA VAL A 97 4.23 -1.72 -12.87
C VAL A 97 4.11 -3.13 -12.32
N GLN A 98 3.84 -3.25 -11.02
CA GLN A 98 3.60 -4.54 -10.39
C GLN A 98 2.12 -4.69 -10.01
N ALA A 99 1.57 -5.87 -10.28
CA ALA A 99 0.20 -6.25 -9.98
C ALA A 99 0.18 -7.18 -8.75
N LEU A 100 -0.61 -6.82 -7.75
CA LEU A 100 -0.69 -7.48 -6.46
C LEU A 100 -2.14 -7.81 -6.12
N TYR A 101 -2.36 -8.94 -5.46
CA TYR A 101 -3.61 -9.25 -4.76
C TYR A 101 -3.30 -9.29 -3.26
N PRO A 102 -3.10 -8.13 -2.62
CA PRO A 102 -2.58 -8.09 -1.27
C PRO A 102 -3.64 -8.43 -0.22
N LEU A 103 -4.91 -8.54 -0.59
CA LEU A 103 -6.01 -8.87 0.33
C LEU A 103 -6.16 -10.41 0.44
N PRO A 104 -6.53 -10.94 1.61
CA PRO A 104 -6.87 -12.35 1.75
C PRO A 104 -8.00 -12.73 0.77
N THR A 105 -7.87 -13.86 0.08
CA THR A 105 -8.86 -14.35 -0.90
C THR A 105 -10.10 -15.01 -0.27
N GLY A 106 -10.25 -14.95 1.06
CA GLY A 106 -11.40 -15.45 1.81
C GLY A 106 -11.18 -15.36 3.32
N GLU A 107 -12.24 -15.50 4.12
CA GLU A 107 -12.10 -15.62 5.58
C GLU A 107 -11.29 -16.87 5.92
N GLY A 108 -10.12 -16.69 6.54
CA GLY A 108 -9.31 -17.78 7.09
C GLY A 108 -8.06 -18.19 6.30
N GLU A 109 -7.80 -17.63 5.11
CA GLU A 109 -6.51 -17.84 4.42
C GLU A 109 -5.55 -16.66 4.68
N PRO A 110 -4.29 -16.90 5.10
CA PRO A 110 -3.28 -15.85 5.05
C PRO A 110 -3.14 -15.39 3.59
N PRO A 111 -2.87 -14.09 3.32
CA PRO A 111 -2.62 -13.62 1.97
C PRO A 111 -1.46 -14.43 1.41
N THR A 112 -1.75 -15.41 0.56
CA THR A 112 -0.71 -16.16 -0.10
C THR A 112 -0.08 -15.22 -1.10
N LEU A 113 1.24 -15.07 -1.02
CA LEU A 113 2.08 -14.57 -2.12
C LEU A 113 2.04 -15.59 -3.27
N GLY A 114 0.83 -15.89 -3.76
CA GLY A 114 0.58 -16.75 -4.88
C GLY A 114 0.53 -15.89 -6.13
N TRP A 115 1.71 -15.57 -6.67
CA TRP A 115 1.85 -14.92 -7.97
C TRP A 115 1.18 -15.79 -9.05
N ARG A 116 -0.10 -15.55 -9.35
CA ARG A 116 -0.73 -16.17 -10.51
C ARG A 116 -0.40 -15.34 -11.75
N ARG A 117 0.51 -15.88 -12.56
CA ARG A 117 0.78 -15.41 -13.92
C ARG A 117 -0.54 -15.39 -14.70
N VAL A 118 -1.03 -14.21 -15.04
CA VAL A 118 -2.04 -14.07 -16.09
C VAL A 118 -1.30 -14.35 -17.40
N ARG A 119 -1.51 -15.53 -17.98
CA ARG A 119 -1.07 -15.81 -19.36
C ARG A 119 -2.05 -15.09 -20.28
N GLY A 120 -1.55 -14.10 -21.02
CA GLY A 120 -2.14 -13.73 -22.31
C GLY A 120 -1.81 -14.78 -23.37
#